data_AF-A0A956QHI4-F1
#
_entry.id   AF-A0A956QHI4-F1
#
_cell.length_a   1.000
_cell.length_b   1.000
_cell.length_c   1.000
_cell.angle_alpha   90.00
_cell.angle_beta   90.00
_cell.angle_gamma   90.00
#
_symmetry.space_group_name_H-M   'P 1'
#
loop_
_entity.id
_entity.type
_entity.pdbx_description
1 polymer ?
#
loop_
_entity_poly.entity_id
_entity_poly.type
_entity_poly.pdbx_seq_one_letter_code
_entity_poly.pdbx_strand_id
1 'polypeptide(L)'
;MLLLFSQGWADPVVYQKRWVYDTPVHLITVDLNSKAIVVRPLMAPAGKTMDFERMVAQSHPLAAINGTFFDTRTSVVIGNLVSDGRLLAEGAIGTSLTIDDQGRGDIINSAGRLGRYQDWSNTQFGISGGPTLLVSGQYLVTQPEGFSDPSLFVPRPRTALGLTASNKLLMVNVTRSVSLWELARIMKALGARQAVNLDGGTSTGMAYQGSLIVRPGRRQTNLVGVFGIDRAPTASSRGAVLAQRAVAHYQKGNLLLAKGKPLQARSQLRQAVAKAPGQARYWSAYARSEERMGEPQKAAEAYLKASRIYLEHYKADQAMKLAQRATQLAPQRADAQLVLAQAALQNNQRGLSSQAFRAVLRLQPGHPVATRALAAQSQKDFQTRSNQQLQHALRVASQAIFLKD
;
A
#
# COMPACT_ATOMS: atom_id res chain seq x y z
N MET A 1 -14.20 32.53 -39.14
CA MET A 1 -13.73 33.02 -37.84
C MET A 1 -14.95 33.41 -37.03
N LEU A 2 -15.55 32.46 -36.30
CA LEU A 2 -16.72 32.70 -35.44
C LEU A 2 -16.21 32.81 -33.99
N LEU A 3 -16.25 34.02 -33.45
CA LEU A 3 -16.08 34.30 -32.02
C LEU A 3 -17.38 33.92 -31.32
N LEU A 4 -17.43 32.72 -30.72
CA LEU A 4 -18.47 32.37 -29.77
C LEU A 4 -18.11 32.97 -28.41
N PHE A 5 -18.92 33.93 -27.97
CA PHE A 5 -18.91 34.48 -26.63
C PHE A 5 -19.07 33.34 -25.60
N SER A 6 -18.01 33.04 -24.84
CA SER A 6 -18.12 32.19 -23.66
C SER A 6 -18.89 32.96 -22.59
N GLN A 7 -20.11 32.53 -22.28
CA GLN A 7 -20.76 32.97 -21.05
C GLN A 7 -19.83 32.67 -19.86
N GLY A 8 -19.50 33.71 -19.08
CA GLY A 8 -18.52 33.63 -18.01
C GLY A 8 -19.04 32.83 -16.82
N TRP A 9 -18.77 31.54 -16.79
CA TRP A 9 -18.84 30.76 -15.56
C TRP A 9 -17.60 31.09 -14.73
N ALA A 10 -17.79 31.53 -13.48
CA ALA A 10 -16.68 31.72 -12.56
C ALA A 10 -15.93 30.39 -12.40
N ASP A 11 -14.59 30.44 -12.38
CA ASP A 11 -13.76 29.24 -12.20
C ASP A 11 -14.15 28.53 -10.88
N PRO A 12 -14.59 27.25 -10.93
CA PRO A 12 -15.03 26.54 -9.73
C PRO A 12 -13.88 26.23 -8.77
N VAL A 13 -12.61 26.46 -9.16
CA VAL A 13 -11.44 26.26 -8.30
C VAL A 13 -10.58 27.52 -8.33
N VAL A 14 -10.45 28.21 -7.19
CA VAL A 14 -9.73 29.49 -7.14
C VAL A 14 -8.64 29.43 -6.06
N TYR A 15 -7.40 29.71 -6.47
CA TYR A 15 -6.28 29.93 -5.54
C TYR A 15 -6.10 31.40 -5.18
N GLN A 16 -5.86 31.68 -3.91
CA GLN A 16 -5.50 32.99 -3.39
C GLN A 16 -4.49 32.88 -2.25
N LYS A 17 -3.59 33.87 -2.15
CA LYS A 17 -2.80 34.12 -0.95
C LYS A 17 -3.46 35.27 -0.18
N ARG A 18 -3.85 35.05 1.07
CA ARG A 18 -4.56 36.04 1.89
C ARG A 18 -3.87 36.22 3.24
N TRP A 19 -4.06 37.38 3.84
CA TRP A 19 -3.77 37.58 5.26
C TRP A 19 -5.05 37.34 6.06
N VAL A 20 -4.97 36.49 7.08
CA VAL A 20 -6.05 36.26 8.03
C VAL A 20 -5.49 36.54 9.41
N TYR A 21 -5.96 37.61 10.04
CA TYR A 21 -5.21 38.27 11.12
C TYR A 21 -3.79 38.57 10.62
N ASP A 22 -2.75 38.27 11.41
CA ASP A 22 -1.34 38.48 11.03
C ASP A 22 -0.68 37.21 10.43
N THR A 23 -1.48 36.32 9.86
CA THR A 23 -1.00 35.05 9.29
C THR A 23 -1.23 35.01 7.78
N PRO A 24 -0.17 34.83 6.97
CA PRO A 24 -0.32 34.56 5.54
C PRO A 24 -0.84 33.14 5.33
N VAL A 25 -1.86 33.02 4.51
CA VAL A 25 -2.59 31.78 4.21
C VAL A 25 -2.61 31.53 2.72
N HIS A 26 -2.24 30.32 2.31
CA HIS A 26 -2.50 29.81 0.97
C HIS A 26 -3.86 29.10 0.99
N LEU A 27 -4.81 29.60 0.20
CA LEU A 27 -6.18 29.13 0.17
C LEU A 27 -6.55 28.72 -1.26
N ILE A 28 -7.05 27.49 -1.40
CA ILE A 28 -7.83 27.09 -2.57
C ILE A 28 -9.28 26.94 -2.14
N THR A 29 -10.16 27.65 -2.84
CA THR A 29 -11.62 27.54 -2.67
C THR A 29 -12.19 26.75 -3.82
N VAL A 30 -12.94 25.69 -3.51
CA VAL A 30 -13.57 24.79 -4.48
C VAL A 30 -15.08 24.91 -4.31
N ASP A 31 -15.78 25.23 -5.40
CA ASP A 31 -17.24 25.26 -5.41
C ASP A 31 -17.82 23.86 -5.63
N LEU A 32 -18.31 23.23 -4.56
CA LEU A 32 -18.86 21.87 -4.66
C LEU A 32 -20.26 21.84 -5.32
N ASN A 33 -20.87 23.00 -5.60
CA ASN A 33 -22.10 23.07 -6.39
C ASN A 33 -21.81 22.88 -7.89
N SER A 34 -20.56 23.08 -8.33
CA SER A 34 -20.16 22.88 -9.71
C SER A 34 -20.14 21.39 -10.07
N LYS A 35 -20.87 21.01 -11.13
CA LYS A 35 -20.86 19.65 -11.67
C LYS A 35 -19.65 19.37 -12.59
N ALA A 36 -18.82 20.38 -12.86
CA ALA A 36 -17.65 20.25 -13.71
C ALA A 36 -16.43 19.66 -12.95
N ILE A 37 -16.47 19.62 -11.62
CA ILE A 37 -15.35 19.19 -10.79
C ILE A 37 -15.70 18.01 -9.89
N VAL A 38 -14.67 17.31 -9.45
CA VAL A 38 -14.77 16.26 -8.44
C VAL A 38 -13.52 16.22 -7.56
N VAL A 39 -13.70 15.86 -6.29
CA VAL A 39 -12.61 15.69 -5.33
C VAL A 39 -12.23 14.21 -5.24
N ARG A 40 -10.93 13.91 -5.26
CA ARG A 40 -10.40 12.54 -5.17
C ARG A 40 -9.20 12.44 -4.24
N PRO A 41 -9.08 11.35 -3.47
CA PRO A 41 -7.81 11.04 -2.84
C PRO A 41 -6.82 10.55 -3.91
N LEU A 42 -5.58 11.03 -3.84
CA LEU A 42 -4.47 10.45 -4.57
C LEU A 42 -3.61 9.65 -3.60
N MET A 43 -3.11 8.50 -4.03
CA MET A 43 -2.29 7.64 -3.17
C MET A 43 -0.97 7.28 -3.84
N ALA A 44 0.10 7.35 -3.06
CA ALA A 44 1.34 6.69 -3.42
C ALA A 44 1.11 5.16 -3.46
N PRO A 45 1.96 4.41 -4.18
CA PRO A 45 1.96 2.95 -4.10
C PRO A 45 2.01 2.50 -2.64
N ALA A 46 1.21 1.50 -2.31
CA ALA A 46 0.97 1.10 -0.92
C ALA A 46 2.26 0.89 -0.09
N GLY A 47 2.30 1.57 1.06
CA GLY A 47 3.45 1.74 1.97
C GLY A 47 4.78 2.06 1.30
N LYS A 48 4.72 2.80 0.21
CA LYS A 48 5.78 3.69 -0.22
C LYS A 48 5.33 5.12 0.04
N THR A 49 6.29 6.01 0.02
CA THR A 49 6.04 7.44 -0.14
C THR A 49 6.45 7.88 -1.54
N MET A 50 5.85 8.96 -2.03
CA MET A 50 6.17 9.58 -3.30
C MET A 50 6.34 11.08 -3.12
N ASP A 51 7.20 11.69 -3.94
CA ASP A 51 7.36 13.14 -3.98
C ASP A 51 6.04 13.79 -4.41
N PHE A 52 5.67 14.90 -3.77
CA PHE A 52 4.37 15.56 -3.98
C PHE A 52 4.20 15.98 -5.44
N GLU A 53 5.24 16.60 -5.99
CA GLU A 53 5.30 17.05 -7.39
C GLU A 53 5.11 15.89 -8.36
N ARG A 54 5.65 14.70 -8.04
CA ARG A 54 5.46 13.51 -8.88
C ARG A 54 4.02 13.02 -8.84
N MET A 55 3.38 13.02 -7.68
CA MET A 55 1.96 12.65 -7.57
C MET A 55 1.07 13.62 -8.36
N VAL A 56 1.36 14.93 -8.29
CA VAL A 56 0.67 15.97 -9.06
C VAL A 56 0.91 15.78 -10.56
N ALA A 57 2.16 15.60 -10.98
CA ALA A 57 2.52 15.42 -12.39
C ALA A 57 1.92 14.16 -13.01
N GLN A 58 1.72 13.08 -12.25
CA GLN A 58 1.12 11.84 -12.74
C GLN A 58 -0.41 11.89 -12.85
N SER A 59 -1.06 12.77 -12.08
CA SER A 59 -2.53 12.81 -11.98
C SER A 59 -3.14 14.07 -12.60
N HIS A 60 -2.36 15.13 -12.83
CA HIS A 60 -2.78 16.39 -13.44
C HIS A 60 -4.04 17.03 -12.78
N PRO A 61 -4.06 17.22 -11.45
CA PRO A 61 -5.18 17.88 -10.79
C PRO A 61 -5.24 19.38 -11.15
N LEU A 62 -6.44 19.95 -11.10
CA LEU A 62 -6.66 21.41 -11.13
C LEU A 62 -6.06 22.06 -9.88
N ALA A 63 -6.20 21.39 -8.73
CA ALA A 63 -5.65 21.79 -7.44
C ALA A 63 -5.31 20.54 -6.62
N ALA A 64 -4.25 20.60 -5.81
CA ALA A 64 -3.93 19.55 -4.86
C ALA A 64 -3.39 20.11 -3.56
N ILE A 65 -3.67 19.40 -2.47
CA ILE A 65 -3.11 19.66 -1.13
C ILE A 65 -2.69 18.33 -0.51
N ASN A 66 -1.72 18.33 0.41
CA ASN A 66 -1.34 17.09 1.10
C ASN A 66 -2.52 16.51 1.90
N GLY A 67 -2.52 15.20 2.11
CA GLY A 67 -3.66 14.48 2.68
C GLY A 67 -3.52 14.12 4.16
N THR A 68 -4.09 12.97 4.52
CA THR A 68 -4.17 12.45 5.89
C THR A 68 -2.84 11.87 6.38
N PHE A 69 -2.81 11.61 7.68
CA PHE A 69 -1.68 11.09 8.42
C PHE A 69 -1.29 9.67 8.03
N PHE A 70 -0.01 9.38 8.21
CA PHE A 70 0.56 8.05 8.05
C PHE A 70 1.68 7.81 9.06
N ASP A 71 1.89 6.54 9.41
CA ASP A 71 3.04 6.13 10.20
C ASP A 71 4.31 6.32 9.37
N THR A 72 5.18 7.22 9.80
CA THR A 72 6.40 7.61 9.07
C THR A 72 7.42 6.48 8.92
N ARG A 73 7.34 5.44 9.77
CA ARG A 73 8.21 4.25 9.68
C ARG A 73 7.70 3.22 8.69
N THR A 74 6.38 3.09 8.56
CA THR A 74 5.76 2.05 7.71
C THR A 74 5.16 2.58 6.42
N SER A 75 4.98 3.89 6.32
CA SER A 75 4.22 4.56 5.27
C SER A 75 2.76 4.07 5.19
N VAL A 76 2.22 3.50 6.26
CA VAL A 76 0.82 3.06 6.34
C VAL A 76 -0.04 4.25 6.75
N VAL A 77 -1.06 4.55 5.95
CA VAL A 77 -2.08 5.55 6.26
C VAL A 77 -2.85 5.11 7.51
N ILE A 78 -3.02 6.02 8.47
CA ILE A 78 -3.65 5.72 9.78
C ILE A 78 -5.08 6.28 9.92
N GLY A 79 -5.53 7.04 8.92
CA GLY A 79 -6.90 7.51 8.73
C GLY A 79 -7.64 6.74 7.62
N ASN A 80 -8.90 7.07 7.40
CA ASN A 80 -9.68 6.55 6.28
C ASN A 80 -9.47 7.40 5.03
N LEU A 81 -9.40 6.74 3.87
CA LEU A 81 -9.49 7.37 2.55
C LEU A 81 -10.57 6.66 1.76
N VAL A 82 -11.51 7.40 1.20
CA VAL A 82 -12.69 6.88 0.52
C VAL A 82 -12.83 7.56 -0.84
N SER A 83 -13.14 6.76 -1.87
CA SER A 83 -13.49 7.25 -3.20
C SER A 83 -14.58 6.37 -3.77
N ASP A 84 -15.65 6.99 -4.28
CA ASP A 84 -16.78 6.31 -4.93
C ASP A 84 -17.31 5.12 -4.12
N GLY A 85 -17.58 5.38 -2.84
CA GLY A 85 -18.05 4.45 -1.84
C GLY A 85 -17.08 3.32 -1.46
N ARG A 86 -15.84 3.37 -1.94
CA ARG A 86 -14.81 2.38 -1.64
C ARG A 86 -13.79 2.92 -0.65
N LEU A 87 -13.62 2.20 0.45
CA LEU A 87 -12.60 2.46 1.46
C LEU A 87 -11.21 2.02 0.94
N LEU A 88 -10.42 2.97 0.46
CA LEU A 88 -9.09 2.79 -0.13
C LEU A 88 -8.00 2.55 0.93
N ALA A 89 -8.03 3.35 2.00
CA ALA A 89 -7.21 3.18 3.19
C ALA A 89 -8.12 3.11 4.41
N GLU A 90 -7.73 2.33 5.41
CA GLU A 90 -8.51 2.17 6.63
C GLU A 90 -7.67 2.58 7.84
N GLY A 91 -8.31 3.39 8.69
CA GLY A 91 -7.80 3.86 9.95
C GLY A 91 -8.88 3.89 11.01
N ALA A 92 -8.46 4.23 12.23
CA ALA A 92 -9.35 4.54 13.35
C ALA A 92 -8.98 5.87 14.02
N ILE A 93 -8.03 6.62 13.43
CA ILE A 93 -7.57 7.89 13.96
C ILE A 93 -8.26 9.01 13.19
N GLY A 94 -8.80 9.98 13.94
CA GLY A 94 -9.39 11.17 13.38
C GLY A 94 -10.83 11.02 12.90
N THR A 95 -11.43 12.18 12.67
CA THR A 95 -12.77 12.39 12.14
C THR A 95 -12.73 12.54 10.62
N SER A 96 -13.72 12.03 9.90
CA SER A 96 -13.71 12.05 8.43
C SER A 96 -14.53 13.21 7.87
N LEU A 97 -13.92 14.03 7.03
CA LEU A 97 -14.64 14.95 6.15
C LEU A 97 -15.06 14.17 4.90
N THR A 98 -16.34 14.20 4.57
CA THR A 98 -16.92 13.47 3.43
C THR A 98 -17.62 14.42 2.47
N ILE A 99 -17.71 14.01 1.20
CA ILE A 99 -18.55 14.62 0.17
C ILE A 99 -19.40 13.50 -0.42
N ASP A 100 -20.72 13.69 -0.43
CA ASP A 100 -21.68 12.73 -1.00
C ASP A 100 -21.76 12.80 -2.53
N ASP A 101 -22.57 11.93 -3.14
CA ASP A 101 -22.78 11.88 -4.60
C ASP A 101 -23.49 13.14 -5.16
N GLN A 102 -24.15 13.92 -4.30
CA GLN A 102 -24.79 15.19 -4.65
C GLN A 102 -23.81 16.38 -4.57
N GLY A 103 -22.61 16.16 -4.04
CA GLY A 103 -21.59 17.20 -3.82
C GLY A 103 -21.76 17.94 -2.49
N ARG A 104 -22.52 17.39 -1.53
CA ARG A 104 -22.67 17.98 -0.20
C ARG A 104 -21.58 17.47 0.72
N GLY A 105 -20.88 18.40 1.35
CA GLY A 105 -19.85 18.09 2.34
C GLY A 105 -20.40 17.97 3.76
N ASP A 106 -19.88 17.03 4.55
CA ASP A 106 -20.08 16.98 6.00
C ASP A 106 -18.88 16.38 6.74
N ILE A 107 -18.95 16.32 8.08
CA ILE A 107 -18.00 15.65 8.96
C ILE A 107 -18.71 14.49 9.66
N ILE A 108 -18.13 13.30 9.61
CA ILE A 108 -18.57 12.12 10.34
C ILE A 108 -17.56 11.73 11.42
N ASN A 109 -18.04 11.43 12.63
CA ASN A 109 -17.19 10.95 13.71
C ASN A 109 -16.76 9.49 13.47
N SER A 110 -15.56 9.34 12.89
CA SER A 110 -14.89 8.06 12.68
C SER A 110 -13.81 7.74 13.72
N ALA A 111 -13.57 8.64 14.67
CA ALA A 111 -12.49 8.46 15.64
C ALA A 111 -12.76 7.24 16.52
N GLY A 112 -11.73 6.41 16.72
CA GLY A 112 -11.81 5.16 17.48
C GLY A 112 -12.53 4.01 16.75
N ARG A 113 -13.04 4.21 15.53
CA ARG A 113 -13.77 3.20 14.75
C ARG A 113 -13.03 2.88 13.46
N LEU A 114 -12.77 1.60 13.21
CA LEU A 114 -12.22 1.17 11.92
C LEU A 114 -13.22 1.48 10.81
N GLY A 115 -12.73 2.05 9.71
CA GLY A 115 -13.56 2.45 8.58
C GLY A 115 -14.46 1.34 8.01
N ARG A 116 -14.09 0.05 8.09
CA ARG A 116 -14.98 -1.04 7.61
C ARG A 116 -16.34 -1.13 8.33
N TYR A 117 -16.48 -0.50 9.49
CA TYR A 117 -17.73 -0.47 10.26
C TYR A 117 -18.55 0.79 9.98
N GLN A 118 -18.09 1.64 9.06
CA GLN A 118 -18.82 2.80 8.58
C GLN A 118 -19.43 2.49 7.22
N ASP A 119 -20.67 2.94 7.00
CA ASP A 119 -21.26 2.92 5.67
C ASP A 119 -20.67 4.05 4.83
N TRP A 120 -20.09 3.68 3.69
CA TRP A 120 -19.48 4.59 2.73
C TRP A 120 -20.26 4.63 1.42
N SER A 121 -21.36 3.87 1.28
CA SER A 121 -22.08 3.72 0.00
C SER A 121 -22.42 5.06 -0.66
N ASN A 122 -22.81 6.05 0.14
CA ASN A 122 -23.12 7.41 -0.30
C ASN A 122 -21.93 8.40 -0.20
N THR A 123 -20.68 7.93 -0.15
CA THR A 123 -19.49 8.78 -0.01
C THR A 123 -18.69 8.81 -1.30
N GLN A 124 -18.81 9.90 -2.06
CA GLN A 124 -18.03 10.12 -3.28
C GLN A 124 -16.55 10.39 -2.96
N PHE A 125 -16.29 11.17 -1.91
CA PHE A 125 -14.96 11.45 -1.38
C PHE A 125 -14.99 11.41 0.14
N GLY A 126 -13.97 10.82 0.76
CA GLY A 126 -13.81 10.87 2.21
C GLY A 126 -12.34 10.84 2.62
N ILE A 127 -12.01 11.64 3.62
CA ILE A 127 -10.67 11.68 4.21
C ILE A 127 -10.76 11.90 5.72
N SER A 128 -10.10 11.04 6.50
CA SER A 128 -9.93 11.31 7.92
C SER A 128 -8.89 12.39 8.13
N GLY A 129 -9.20 13.36 8.96
CA GLY A 129 -8.28 14.34 9.49
C GLY A 129 -8.38 14.38 11.01
N GLY A 130 -7.72 15.34 11.60
CA GLY A 130 -7.96 15.76 12.97
C GLY A 130 -6.70 16.34 13.61
N PRO A 131 -6.81 16.88 14.83
CA PRO A 131 -8.06 17.16 15.55
C PRO A 131 -9.05 18.01 14.75
N THR A 132 -10.34 17.79 15.00
CA THR A 132 -11.42 18.59 14.43
C THR A 132 -11.31 20.01 14.97
N LEU A 133 -11.35 20.96 14.06
CA LEU A 133 -11.16 22.38 14.36
C LEU A 133 -12.51 23.04 14.63
N LEU A 134 -13.50 22.76 13.78
CA LEU A 134 -14.83 23.33 13.85
C LEU A 134 -15.91 22.27 13.58
N VAL A 135 -16.97 22.31 14.39
CA VAL A 135 -18.24 21.64 14.11
C VAL A 135 -19.38 22.64 14.19
N SER A 136 -20.18 22.75 13.14
CA SER A 136 -21.31 23.70 13.06
C SER A 136 -20.91 25.14 13.42
N GLY A 137 -19.71 25.56 13.05
CA GLY A 137 -19.13 26.88 13.33
C GLY A 137 -18.57 27.06 14.75
N GLN A 138 -18.62 26.04 15.60
CA GLN A 138 -18.11 26.06 16.97
C GLN A 138 -16.75 25.35 17.06
N TYR A 139 -15.87 25.81 17.94
CA TYR A 139 -14.53 25.24 18.11
C TYR A 139 -14.57 23.87 18.83
N LEU A 140 -13.81 22.88 18.34
CA LEU A 140 -13.71 21.53 18.93
C LEU A 140 -12.25 21.07 19.19
N VAL A 141 -11.30 22.00 19.18
CA VAL A 141 -9.84 21.75 19.16
C VAL A 141 -9.29 20.95 20.36
N THR A 142 -10.11 20.67 21.38
CA THR A 142 -9.72 19.98 22.62
C THR A 142 -9.73 18.46 22.51
N GLN A 143 -10.34 17.86 21.49
CA GLN A 143 -10.44 16.40 21.38
C GLN A 143 -9.24 15.78 20.66
N PRO A 144 -8.59 14.76 21.25
CA PRO A 144 -7.43 14.13 20.64
C PRO A 144 -7.79 13.15 19.51
N GLU A 145 -9.03 12.67 19.39
CA GLU A 145 -9.49 11.82 18.27
C GLU A 145 -8.59 10.60 17.95
N GLY A 146 -7.96 10.03 18.98
CA GLY A 146 -7.03 8.91 18.86
C GLY A 146 -5.59 9.29 18.54
N PHE A 147 -5.29 10.57 18.30
CA PHE A 147 -3.92 11.07 18.17
C PHE A 147 -3.22 11.03 19.53
N SER A 148 -2.10 10.29 19.59
CA SER A 148 -1.28 10.14 20.79
C SER A 148 0.13 10.74 20.66
N ASP A 149 0.55 11.14 19.46
CA ASP A 149 1.84 11.83 19.26
C ASP A 149 1.74 13.27 19.76
N PRO A 150 2.45 13.65 20.85
CA PRO A 150 2.42 15.00 21.39
C PRO A 150 2.90 16.04 20.38
N SER A 151 3.76 15.63 19.44
CA SER A 151 4.28 16.52 18.41
C SER A 151 3.12 17.13 17.59
N LEU A 152 2.04 16.40 17.35
CA LEU A 152 0.92 16.90 16.57
C LEU A 152 0.31 18.21 17.14
N PHE A 153 0.37 18.37 18.46
CA PHE A 153 -0.29 19.47 19.18
C PHE A 153 0.59 20.72 19.34
N VAL A 154 1.89 20.65 19.06
CA VAL A 154 2.78 21.84 19.14
C VAL A 154 2.68 22.71 17.88
N PRO A 155 2.91 24.04 17.96
CA PRO A 155 2.88 24.92 16.79
C PRO A 155 3.81 24.47 15.65
N ARG A 156 3.29 24.48 14.42
CA ARG A 156 4.00 24.06 13.19
C ARG A 156 3.25 24.53 11.94
N PRO A 157 3.83 24.43 10.74
CA PRO A 157 3.06 24.57 9.50
C PRO A 157 1.84 23.65 9.51
N ARG A 158 0.69 24.13 9.02
CA ARG A 158 -0.58 23.42 9.10
C ARG A 158 -1.24 23.27 7.75
N THR A 159 -1.99 22.18 7.64
CA THR A 159 -2.89 21.89 6.52
C THR A 159 -4.27 21.65 7.10
N ALA A 160 -5.31 22.19 6.47
CA ALA A 160 -6.69 21.95 6.87
C ALA A 160 -7.62 21.86 5.67
N LEU A 161 -8.71 21.13 5.86
CA LEU A 161 -9.89 21.20 5.02
C LEU A 161 -11.05 21.78 5.81
N GLY A 162 -11.90 22.56 5.14
CA GLY A 162 -13.14 23.05 5.75
C GLY A 162 -14.27 23.19 4.75
N LEU A 163 -15.49 23.17 5.25
CA LEU A 163 -16.71 23.32 4.47
C LEU A 163 -17.43 24.58 4.93
N THR A 164 -17.86 25.38 3.97
CA THR A 164 -18.62 26.61 4.22
C THR A 164 -20.13 26.37 4.14
N ALA A 165 -20.92 27.33 4.63
CA ALA A 165 -22.37 27.30 4.51
C ALA A 165 -22.88 27.27 3.05
N SER A 166 -22.10 27.84 2.12
CA SER A 166 -22.41 27.92 0.70
C SER A 166 -21.87 26.73 -0.11
N ASN A 167 -21.63 25.60 0.57
CA ASN A 167 -21.15 24.36 -0.02
C ASN A 167 -19.83 24.54 -0.81
N LYS A 168 -18.91 25.35 -0.27
CA LYS A 168 -17.53 25.45 -0.77
C LYS A 168 -16.59 24.65 0.13
N LEU A 169 -15.68 23.90 -0.48
CA LEU A 169 -14.54 23.28 0.19
C LEU A 169 -13.36 24.26 0.20
N LEU A 170 -12.79 24.45 1.38
CA LEU A 170 -11.58 25.24 1.60
C LEU A 170 -10.41 24.28 1.79
N MET A 171 -9.36 24.43 0.99
CA MET A 171 -8.08 23.74 1.16
C MET A 171 -7.04 24.78 1.61
N VAL A 172 -6.52 24.61 2.82
CA VAL A 172 -5.74 25.66 3.50
C VAL A 172 -4.36 25.16 3.87
N ASN A 173 -3.32 25.88 3.45
CA ASN A 173 -1.97 25.77 4.01
C ASN A 173 -1.58 27.05 4.75
N VAL A 174 -1.00 26.88 5.94
CA VAL A 174 -0.31 27.92 6.70
C VAL A 174 1.14 27.47 6.83
N THR A 175 2.07 28.20 6.21
CA THR A 175 3.49 27.79 6.15
C THR A 175 4.30 28.26 7.35
N ARG A 176 3.83 29.24 8.11
CA ARG A 176 4.40 29.61 9.42
C ARG A 176 3.95 28.65 10.51
N SER A 177 4.69 28.60 11.60
CA SER A 177 4.29 27.83 12.78
C SER A 177 3.06 28.46 13.44
N VAL A 178 1.96 27.70 13.48
CA VAL A 178 0.74 28.04 14.23
C VAL A 178 0.23 26.83 15.02
N SER A 179 -0.39 27.12 16.15
CA SER A 179 -1.15 26.17 16.95
C SER A 179 -2.42 25.70 16.24
N LEU A 180 -3.00 24.58 16.70
CA LEU A 180 -4.30 24.13 16.21
C LEU A 180 -5.42 25.14 16.53
N TRP A 181 -5.30 25.87 17.63
CA TRP A 181 -6.26 26.90 18.02
C TRP A 181 -6.24 28.09 17.04
N GLU A 182 -5.06 28.59 16.71
CA GLU A 182 -4.89 29.63 15.68
C GLU A 182 -5.39 29.17 14.32
N LEU A 183 -5.10 27.91 13.94
CA LEU A 183 -5.63 27.31 12.72
C LEU A 183 -7.17 27.28 12.72
N ALA A 184 -7.81 26.88 13.83
CA ALA A 184 -9.26 26.86 13.93
C ALA A 184 -9.87 28.25 13.80
N ARG A 185 -9.25 29.27 14.41
CA ARG A 185 -9.64 30.68 14.23
C ARG A 185 -9.53 31.12 12.78
N ILE A 186 -8.43 30.78 12.11
CA ILE A 186 -8.22 31.08 10.68
C ILE A 186 -9.33 30.42 9.84
N MET A 187 -9.60 29.14 10.06
CA MET A 187 -10.65 28.42 9.32
C MET A 187 -12.02 29.07 9.51
N LYS A 188 -12.37 29.47 10.74
CA LYS A 188 -13.64 30.16 11.03
C LYS A 188 -13.71 31.52 10.34
N ALA A 189 -12.62 32.30 10.38
CA ALA A 189 -12.53 33.60 9.71
C ALA A 189 -12.62 33.49 8.17
N LEU A 190 -12.18 32.36 7.61
CA LEU A 190 -12.36 32.03 6.19
C LEU A 190 -13.79 31.54 5.84
N GLY A 191 -14.68 31.43 6.83
CA GLY A 191 -16.09 31.06 6.63
C GLY A 191 -16.38 29.56 6.77
N ALA A 192 -15.43 28.76 7.25
CA ALA A 192 -15.68 27.35 7.53
C ALA A 192 -16.68 27.17 8.68
N ARG A 193 -17.66 26.30 8.49
CA ARG A 193 -18.54 25.78 9.54
C ARG A 193 -18.08 24.42 10.04
N GLN A 194 -17.62 23.59 9.12
CA GLN A 194 -16.94 22.33 9.43
C GLN A 194 -15.45 22.50 9.09
N ALA A 195 -14.54 22.03 9.94
CA ALA A 195 -13.12 22.03 9.60
C ALA A 195 -12.34 20.94 10.32
N VAL A 196 -11.43 20.28 9.60
CA VAL A 196 -10.51 19.27 10.13
C VAL A 196 -9.07 19.63 9.78
N ASN A 197 -8.17 19.43 10.74
CA ASN A 197 -6.73 19.49 10.48
C ASN A 197 -6.29 18.25 9.66
N LEU A 198 -5.28 18.40 8.80
CA LEU A 198 -4.64 17.30 8.08
C LEU A 198 -3.17 17.15 8.54
N ASP A 199 -2.44 16.23 7.90
CA ASP A 199 -1.01 16.08 8.17
C ASP A 199 -0.29 17.41 7.88
N GLY A 200 0.52 17.88 8.82
CA GLY A 200 1.15 19.21 8.76
C GLY A 200 2.67 19.14 8.78
N GLY A 201 3.31 20.21 9.26
CA GLY A 201 4.77 20.30 9.36
C GLY A 201 5.42 20.16 7.99
N THR A 202 6.42 19.27 7.89
CA THR A 202 7.11 19.00 6.63
C THR A 202 6.23 18.37 5.55
N SER A 203 5.00 17.94 5.88
CA SER A 203 4.02 17.44 4.91
C SER A 203 3.28 18.53 4.15
N THR A 204 3.27 19.75 4.70
CA THR A 204 2.48 20.88 4.19
C THR A 204 2.84 21.13 2.71
N GLY A 205 1.88 20.95 1.81
CA GLY A 205 2.10 21.10 0.38
C GLY A 205 0.84 21.39 -0.39
N MET A 206 0.99 22.20 -1.44
CA MET A 206 -0.10 22.65 -2.30
C MET A 206 0.39 22.84 -3.73
N ALA A 207 -0.43 22.44 -4.69
CA ALA A 207 -0.29 22.78 -6.10
C ALA A 207 -1.60 23.33 -6.66
N TYR A 208 -1.49 24.19 -7.66
CA TYR A 208 -2.62 24.79 -8.36
C TYR A 208 -2.24 24.97 -9.84
N GLN A 209 -3.12 24.51 -10.74
CA GLN A 209 -2.94 24.59 -12.20
C GLN A 209 -1.55 24.12 -12.66
N GLY A 210 -1.11 22.96 -12.15
CA GLY A 210 0.19 22.35 -12.48
C GLY A 210 1.41 22.99 -11.82
N SER A 211 1.26 24.14 -11.16
CA SER A 211 2.34 24.82 -10.45
C SER A 211 2.37 24.43 -8.98
N LEU A 212 3.57 24.18 -8.46
CA LEU A 212 3.79 23.93 -7.04
C LEU A 212 3.79 25.26 -6.27
N ILE A 213 2.82 25.43 -5.38
CA ILE A 213 2.63 26.66 -4.59
C ILE A 213 3.37 26.56 -3.25
N VAL A 214 3.23 25.42 -2.58
CA VAL A 214 3.93 25.10 -1.32
C VAL A 214 4.61 23.75 -1.50
N ARG A 215 5.94 23.71 -1.31
CA ARG A 215 6.76 22.51 -1.43
C ARG A 215 6.85 21.77 -0.09
N PRO A 216 6.39 20.51 0.01
CA PRO A 216 6.66 19.68 1.18
C PRO A 216 8.15 19.44 1.40
N GLY A 217 8.55 19.38 2.67
CA GLY A 217 9.89 18.94 3.10
C GLY A 217 10.05 17.42 3.15
N ARG A 218 8.97 16.64 2.91
CA ARG A 218 9.02 15.18 2.87
C ARG A 218 8.09 14.58 1.82
N ARG A 219 8.38 13.33 1.46
CA ARG A 219 7.54 12.49 0.60
C ARG A 219 6.22 12.14 1.28
N GLN A 220 5.15 12.04 0.49
CA GLN A 220 3.78 11.81 0.93
C GLN A 220 3.29 10.40 0.65
N THR A 221 2.29 9.93 1.39
CA THR A 221 1.56 8.70 1.08
C THR A 221 0.25 8.96 0.35
N ASN A 222 -0.33 10.14 0.54
CA ASN A 222 -1.61 10.50 -0.04
C ASN A 222 -1.78 12.02 -0.14
N LEU A 223 -2.58 12.47 -1.10
CA LEU A 223 -2.98 13.86 -1.33
C LEU A 223 -4.50 13.94 -1.48
N VAL A 224 -5.04 15.15 -1.41
CA VAL A 224 -6.38 15.48 -1.88
C VAL A 224 -6.24 16.28 -3.16
N GLY A 225 -6.87 15.82 -4.24
CA GLY A 225 -6.87 16.49 -5.54
C GLY A 225 -8.27 16.88 -5.98
N VAL A 226 -8.36 17.99 -6.71
CA VAL A 226 -9.56 18.45 -7.43
C VAL A 226 -9.31 18.26 -8.92
N PHE A 227 -10.27 17.64 -9.61
CA PHE A 227 -10.17 17.29 -11.02
C PHE A 227 -11.38 17.81 -11.77
N GLY A 228 -11.21 18.10 -13.06
CA GLY A 228 -12.36 18.12 -13.97
C GLY A 228 -12.95 16.71 -14.06
N ILE A 229 -14.28 16.60 -14.13
CA ILE A 229 -14.97 15.30 -14.05
C ILE A 229 -14.43 14.28 -15.06
N ASP A 230 -14.09 14.71 -16.29
CA ASP A 230 -13.60 13.86 -17.37
C ASP A 230 -12.13 13.42 -17.21
N ARG A 231 -11.39 14.04 -16.29
CA ARG A 231 -9.97 13.79 -16.04
C ARG A 231 -9.71 13.19 -14.67
N ALA A 232 -10.76 12.96 -13.89
CA ALA A 232 -10.63 12.45 -12.55
C ALA A 232 -10.09 11.01 -12.58
N PRO A 233 -9.11 10.66 -11.74
CA PRO A 233 -8.75 9.28 -11.56
C PRO A 233 -9.97 8.52 -11.04
N THR A 234 -10.35 7.46 -11.75
CA THR A 234 -11.42 6.57 -11.30
C THR A 234 -11.02 5.91 -9.98
N ALA A 235 -11.97 5.71 -9.06
CA ALA A 235 -11.72 4.84 -7.92
C ALA A 235 -11.17 3.49 -8.41
N SER A 236 -9.99 3.14 -7.92
CA SER A 236 -9.32 1.87 -8.17
C SER A 236 -10.32 0.72 -8.15
N SER A 237 -10.23 -0.19 -9.12
CA SER A 237 -11.08 -1.39 -9.18
C SER A 237 -11.08 -2.13 -7.84
N ARG A 238 -12.13 -2.89 -7.53
CA ARG A 238 -12.21 -3.67 -6.28
C ARG A 238 -10.94 -4.52 -6.05
N GLY A 239 -10.36 -5.06 -7.12
CA GLY A 239 -9.08 -5.77 -7.09
C GLY A 239 -7.89 -4.88 -6.71
N ALA A 240 -7.78 -3.68 -7.28
CA ALA A 240 -6.73 -2.73 -6.95
C ALA A 240 -6.81 -2.22 -5.50
N VAL A 241 -8.02 -1.98 -4.97
CA VAL A 241 -8.24 -1.63 -3.55
C VAL A 241 -7.84 -2.77 -2.62
N LEU A 242 -8.22 -4.01 -2.95
CA LEU A 242 -7.81 -5.18 -2.17
C LEU A 242 -6.29 -5.36 -2.19
N ALA A 243 -5.64 -5.17 -3.34
CA ALA A 243 -4.20 -5.23 -3.47
C ALA A 243 -3.48 -4.16 -2.62
N GLN A 244 -3.97 -2.92 -2.64
CA GLN A 244 -3.43 -1.82 -1.83
C GLN A 244 -3.56 -2.10 -0.33
N ARG A 245 -4.73 -2.59 0.10
CA ARG A 245 -4.95 -3.03 1.49
C ARG A 245 -4.06 -4.20 1.87
N ALA A 246 -3.87 -5.17 0.97
CA ALA A 246 -3.00 -6.31 1.22
C ALA A 246 -1.55 -5.88 1.49
N VAL A 247 -1.04 -4.94 0.69
CA VAL A 247 0.32 -4.40 0.86
C VAL A 247 0.46 -3.68 2.22
N ALA A 248 -0.52 -2.85 2.61
CA ALA A 248 -0.47 -2.14 3.89
C ALA A 248 -0.41 -3.11 5.09
N HIS A 249 -1.25 -4.15 5.06
CA HIS A 249 -1.23 -5.23 6.06
C HIS A 249 0.12 -5.97 6.08
N TYR A 250 0.69 -6.25 4.91
CA TYR A 250 2.00 -6.91 4.79
C TYR A 250 3.12 -6.08 5.42
N GLN A 251 3.18 -4.78 5.15
CA GLN A 251 4.21 -3.88 5.70
C GLN A 251 4.08 -3.74 7.22
N LYS A 252 2.85 -3.49 7.70
CA LYS A 252 2.58 -3.42 9.14
C LYS A 252 2.98 -4.71 9.85
N GLY A 253 2.66 -5.86 9.24
CA GLY A 253 3.08 -7.18 9.69
C GLY A 253 4.59 -7.33 9.84
N ASN A 254 5.36 -6.98 8.81
CA ASN A 254 6.83 -7.05 8.86
C ASN A 254 7.44 -6.12 9.92
N LEU A 255 6.88 -4.92 10.11
CA LEU A 255 7.35 -4.03 11.17
C LEU A 255 7.12 -4.64 12.55
N LEU A 256 5.94 -5.24 12.76
CA LEU A 256 5.62 -5.91 14.04
C LEU A 256 6.55 -7.10 14.30
N LEU A 257 6.93 -7.85 13.26
CA LEU A 257 8.00 -8.86 13.38
C LEU A 257 9.33 -8.24 13.80
N ALA A 258 9.76 -7.16 13.14
CA ALA A 258 11.00 -6.47 13.51
C ALA A 258 11.00 -5.97 14.97
N LYS A 259 9.83 -5.61 15.50
CA LYS A 259 9.62 -5.20 16.91
C LYS A 259 9.46 -6.37 17.89
N GLY A 260 9.60 -7.62 17.45
CA GLY A 260 9.40 -8.78 18.33
C GLY A 260 7.96 -9.02 18.76
N LYS A 261 6.96 -8.56 17.99
CA LYS A 261 5.52 -8.71 18.29
C LYS A 261 4.83 -9.70 17.33
N PRO A 262 5.14 -11.00 17.39
CA PRO A 262 4.71 -11.98 16.39
C PRO A 262 3.19 -12.20 16.36
N LEU A 263 2.50 -12.15 17.50
CA LEU A 263 1.04 -12.28 17.55
C LEU A 263 0.32 -11.17 16.77
N GLN A 264 0.75 -9.91 16.97
CA GLN A 264 0.20 -8.77 16.27
C GLN A 264 0.57 -8.80 14.78
N ALA A 265 1.80 -9.23 14.46
CA ALA A 265 2.24 -9.42 13.09
C ALA A 265 1.38 -10.45 12.36
N ARG A 266 1.11 -11.60 12.99
CA ARG A 266 0.25 -12.67 12.45
C ARG A 266 -1.12 -12.16 12.06
N SER A 267 -1.75 -11.33 12.91
CA SER A 267 -3.05 -10.72 12.62
C SER A 267 -3.02 -9.88 11.33
N GLN A 268 -2.00 -9.04 11.17
CA GLN A 268 -1.83 -8.22 9.97
C GLN A 268 -1.50 -9.08 8.74
N LEU A 269 -0.57 -10.02 8.87
CA LEU A 269 -0.12 -10.84 7.74
C LEU A 269 -1.21 -11.79 7.24
N ARG A 270 -2.08 -12.30 8.13
CA ARG A 270 -3.29 -13.03 7.75
C ARG A 270 -4.21 -12.20 6.86
N GLN A 271 -4.38 -10.92 7.19
CA GLN A 271 -5.17 -9.99 6.37
C GLN A 271 -4.51 -9.67 5.03
N ALA A 272 -3.18 -9.72 4.94
CA ALA A 272 -2.45 -9.54 3.68
C ALA A 272 -2.64 -10.74 2.74
N VAL A 273 -2.41 -11.96 3.23
CA VAL A 273 -2.56 -13.18 2.41
C VAL A 273 -4.01 -13.45 2.03
N ALA A 274 -4.99 -13.07 2.86
CA ALA A 274 -6.40 -13.20 2.51
C ALA A 274 -6.82 -12.26 1.37
N LYS A 275 -6.23 -11.06 1.29
CA LYS A 275 -6.57 -10.07 0.25
C LYS A 275 -5.79 -10.23 -1.04
N ALA A 276 -4.58 -10.80 -0.96
CA ALA A 276 -3.73 -11.06 -2.12
C ALA A 276 -3.04 -12.43 -1.98
N PRO A 277 -3.79 -13.54 -2.12
CA PRO A 277 -3.27 -14.88 -1.88
C PRO A 277 -2.19 -15.31 -2.89
N GLY A 278 -2.14 -14.71 -4.08
CA GLY A 278 -1.09 -14.97 -5.09
C GLY A 278 0.27 -14.31 -4.79
N GLN A 279 0.45 -13.65 -3.64
CA GLN A 279 1.70 -12.95 -3.31
C GLN A 279 2.61 -13.79 -2.41
N ALA A 280 3.60 -14.45 -3.01
CA ALA A 280 4.55 -15.34 -2.29
C ALA A 280 5.23 -14.65 -1.08
N ARG A 281 5.64 -13.39 -1.24
CA ARG A 281 6.24 -12.60 -0.15
C ARG A 281 5.34 -12.44 1.08
N TYR A 282 4.01 -12.41 0.89
CA TYR A 282 3.07 -12.25 2.01
C TYR A 282 2.98 -13.54 2.80
N TRP A 283 2.90 -14.68 2.10
CA TRP A 283 2.97 -16.00 2.72
C TRP A 283 4.29 -16.25 3.44
N SER A 284 5.42 -15.85 2.86
CA SER A 284 6.74 -15.95 3.52
C SER A 284 6.82 -15.12 4.80
N ALA A 285 6.29 -13.89 4.80
CA ALA A 285 6.23 -13.08 6.01
C ALA A 285 5.27 -13.68 7.05
N TYR A 286 4.10 -14.16 6.63
CA TYR A 286 3.15 -14.87 7.49
C TYR A 286 3.79 -16.10 8.14
N ALA A 287 4.54 -16.89 7.38
CA ALA A 287 5.28 -18.06 7.88
C ALA A 287 6.29 -17.68 8.98
N ARG A 288 7.07 -16.60 8.80
CA ARG A 288 7.97 -16.08 9.84
C ARG A 288 7.23 -15.67 11.11
N SER A 289 5.98 -15.22 11.00
CA SER A 289 5.16 -14.89 12.18
C SER A 289 4.73 -16.13 12.94
N GLU A 290 4.30 -17.19 12.27
CA GLU A 290 3.97 -18.48 12.89
C GLU A 290 5.20 -19.13 13.52
N GLU A 291 6.34 -19.06 12.85
CA GLU A 291 7.62 -19.59 13.36
C GLU A 291 8.00 -18.94 14.69
N ARG A 292 7.90 -17.61 14.78
CA ARG A 292 8.14 -16.87 16.03
C ARG A 292 7.06 -17.06 17.10
N MET A 293 5.89 -17.56 16.72
CA MET A 293 4.83 -17.96 17.66
C MET A 293 5.05 -19.40 18.18
N GLY A 294 6.09 -20.10 17.74
CA GLY A 294 6.32 -21.49 18.12
C GLY A 294 5.40 -22.47 17.40
N GLU A 295 4.93 -22.13 16.20
CA GLU A 295 3.96 -22.91 15.43
C GLU A 295 4.60 -23.49 14.15
N PRO A 296 5.56 -24.44 14.28
CA PRO A 296 6.40 -24.88 13.16
C PRO A 296 5.61 -25.52 12.02
N GLN A 297 4.51 -26.23 12.31
CA GLN A 297 3.67 -26.84 11.29
C GLN A 297 2.95 -25.78 10.44
N LYS A 298 2.35 -24.76 11.08
CA LYS A 298 1.70 -23.65 10.38
C LYS A 298 2.71 -22.81 9.59
N ALA A 299 3.90 -22.61 10.15
CA ALA A 299 4.98 -21.93 9.46
C ALA A 299 5.41 -22.69 8.21
N ALA A 300 5.63 -24.01 8.30
CA ALA A 300 5.96 -24.85 7.17
C ALA A 300 4.89 -24.77 6.07
N GLU A 301 3.61 -24.87 6.41
CA GLU A 301 2.50 -24.72 5.45
C GLU A 301 2.54 -23.39 4.70
N ALA A 302 2.75 -22.29 5.41
CA ALA A 302 2.82 -20.97 4.82
C ALA A 302 4.07 -20.80 3.94
N TYR A 303 5.22 -21.34 4.33
CA TYR A 303 6.42 -21.37 3.49
C TYR A 303 6.22 -22.20 2.22
N LEU A 304 5.52 -23.33 2.30
CA LEU A 304 5.20 -24.15 1.12
C LEU A 304 4.27 -23.43 0.15
N LYS A 305 3.26 -22.71 0.64
CA LYS A 305 2.42 -21.84 -0.22
C LYS A 305 3.26 -20.79 -0.94
N ALA A 306 4.14 -20.11 -0.21
CA ALA A 306 5.05 -19.13 -0.81
C ALA A 306 6.00 -19.76 -1.85
N SER A 307 6.54 -20.94 -1.55
CA SER A 307 7.44 -21.68 -2.43
C SER A 307 6.75 -22.08 -3.73
N ARG A 308 5.54 -22.66 -3.67
CA ARG A 308 4.76 -23.04 -4.86
C ARG A 308 4.47 -21.86 -5.77
N ILE A 309 4.06 -20.71 -5.21
CA ILE A 309 3.86 -19.47 -5.99
C ILE A 309 5.16 -19.03 -6.68
N TYR A 310 6.31 -19.13 -6.00
CA TYR A 310 7.59 -18.82 -6.65
C TYR A 310 7.95 -19.81 -7.77
N LEU A 311 7.62 -21.10 -7.64
CA LEU A 311 7.83 -22.08 -8.72
C LEU A 311 6.99 -21.77 -9.95
N GLU A 312 5.71 -21.45 -9.76
CA GLU A 312 4.79 -21.02 -10.83
C GLU A 312 5.32 -19.78 -11.59
N HIS A 313 6.06 -18.91 -10.89
CA HIS A 313 6.70 -17.73 -11.48
C HIS A 313 8.17 -17.92 -11.86
N TYR A 314 8.62 -19.16 -12.02
CA TYR A 314 9.98 -19.53 -12.45
C TYR A 314 11.12 -18.99 -11.55
N LYS A 315 10.82 -18.71 -10.28
CA LYS A 315 11.76 -18.19 -9.26
C LYS A 315 12.29 -19.31 -8.38
N ALA A 316 13.06 -20.21 -9.00
CA ALA A 316 13.48 -21.48 -8.41
C ALA A 316 14.35 -21.33 -7.14
N ASP A 317 15.27 -20.37 -7.12
CA ASP A 317 16.13 -20.12 -5.94
C ASP A 317 15.31 -19.70 -4.71
N GLN A 318 14.39 -18.73 -4.87
CA GLN A 318 13.51 -18.31 -3.77
C GLN A 318 12.61 -19.46 -3.32
N ALA A 319 12.02 -20.20 -4.26
CA ALA A 319 11.19 -21.35 -3.95
C ALA A 319 11.95 -22.41 -3.15
N MET A 320 13.19 -22.73 -3.57
CA MET A 320 14.03 -23.72 -2.92
C MET A 320 14.37 -23.32 -1.49
N LYS A 321 14.80 -22.08 -1.25
CA LYS A 321 15.10 -21.57 0.10
C LYS A 321 13.90 -21.69 1.05
N LEU A 322 12.70 -21.34 0.58
CA LEU A 322 11.49 -21.45 1.39
C LEU A 322 11.09 -22.91 1.65
N ALA A 323 11.22 -23.78 0.65
CA ALA A 323 10.95 -25.21 0.80
C ALA A 323 11.94 -25.87 1.77
N GLN A 324 13.23 -25.51 1.70
CA GLN A 324 14.23 -25.96 2.67
C GLN A 324 13.84 -25.57 4.09
N ARG A 325 13.46 -24.29 4.31
CA ARG A 325 13.00 -23.86 5.64
C ARG A 325 11.77 -24.63 6.11
N ALA A 326 10.82 -24.91 5.22
CA ALA A 326 9.65 -25.73 5.54
C ALA A 326 10.03 -27.16 5.94
N THR A 327 10.97 -27.81 5.23
CA THR A 327 11.44 -29.16 5.59
C THR A 327 12.21 -29.20 6.91
N GLN A 328 12.90 -28.12 7.28
CA GLN A 328 13.57 -28.01 8.59
C GLN A 328 12.54 -27.91 9.73
N LEU A 329 11.46 -27.16 9.52
CA LEU A 329 10.42 -26.94 10.52
C LEU A 329 9.48 -28.16 10.66
N ALA A 330 9.21 -28.86 9.56
CA ALA A 330 8.35 -30.04 9.54
C ALA A 330 8.96 -31.19 8.71
N PRO A 331 10.01 -31.87 9.22
CA PRO A 331 10.72 -32.92 8.46
C PRO A 331 9.84 -34.11 8.03
N GLN A 332 8.79 -34.40 8.80
CA GLN A 332 7.87 -35.51 8.57
C GLN A 332 6.80 -35.22 7.51
N ARG A 333 6.80 -34.02 6.90
CA ARG A 333 5.86 -33.67 5.84
C ARG A 333 6.37 -34.09 4.47
N ALA A 334 5.73 -35.12 3.91
CA ALA A 334 6.03 -35.60 2.56
C ALA A 334 5.84 -34.51 1.49
N ASP A 335 4.82 -33.66 1.62
CA ASP A 335 4.58 -32.57 0.68
C ASP A 335 5.64 -31.46 0.76
N ALA A 336 6.26 -31.25 1.93
CA ALA A 336 7.37 -30.32 2.08
C ALA A 336 8.61 -30.81 1.33
N GLN A 337 8.92 -32.10 1.49
CA GLN A 337 10.00 -32.78 0.76
C GLN A 337 9.74 -32.76 -0.75
N LEU A 338 8.49 -32.93 -1.17
CA LEU A 338 8.11 -32.91 -2.58
C LEU A 338 8.34 -31.54 -3.22
N VAL A 339 7.88 -30.46 -2.57
CA VAL A 339 8.09 -29.09 -3.07
C VAL A 339 9.57 -28.73 -3.09
N LEU A 340 10.35 -29.17 -2.09
CA LEU A 340 11.80 -29.01 -2.10
C LEU A 340 12.44 -29.73 -3.30
N ALA A 341 12.04 -30.98 -3.56
CA ALA A 341 12.56 -31.75 -4.67
C ALA A 341 12.29 -31.09 -6.03
N GLN A 342 11.07 -30.56 -6.22
CA GLN A 342 10.66 -29.81 -7.41
C GLN A 342 11.43 -28.50 -7.55
N ALA A 343 11.55 -27.72 -6.47
CA ALA A 343 12.28 -26.47 -6.48
C ALA A 343 13.77 -26.66 -6.74
N ALA A 344 14.39 -27.69 -6.15
CA ALA A 344 15.75 -28.07 -6.40
C ALA A 344 15.96 -28.50 -7.87
N LEU A 345 15.02 -29.26 -8.45
CA LEU A 345 15.09 -29.66 -9.85
C LEU A 345 15.07 -28.45 -10.80
N GLN A 346 14.14 -27.52 -10.57
CA GLN A 346 14.02 -26.29 -11.36
C GLN A 346 15.22 -25.35 -11.16
N ASN A 347 15.88 -25.41 -10.01
CA ASN A 347 17.11 -24.68 -9.71
C ASN A 347 18.38 -25.44 -10.14
N ASN A 348 18.26 -26.51 -10.94
CA ASN A 348 19.36 -27.37 -11.40
C ASN A 348 20.17 -28.08 -10.29
N GLN A 349 19.66 -28.13 -9.06
CA GLN A 349 20.25 -28.81 -7.91
C GLN A 349 19.83 -30.29 -7.89
N ARG A 350 20.30 -31.07 -8.89
CA ARG A 350 19.86 -32.47 -9.08
C ARG A 350 20.12 -33.36 -7.87
N GLY A 351 21.28 -33.26 -7.23
CA GLY A 351 21.60 -34.07 -6.05
C GLY A 351 20.62 -33.84 -4.89
N LEU A 352 20.33 -32.57 -4.59
CA LEU A 352 19.34 -32.20 -3.58
C LEU A 352 17.93 -32.65 -3.99
N SER A 353 17.59 -32.54 -5.27
CA SER A 353 16.31 -33.01 -5.80
C SER A 353 16.12 -34.51 -5.60
N SER A 354 17.10 -35.34 -5.97
CA SER A 354 17.03 -36.80 -5.77
C SER A 354 16.95 -37.16 -4.29
N GLN A 355 17.72 -36.48 -3.43
CA GLN A 355 17.68 -36.69 -1.99
C GLN A 355 16.27 -36.40 -1.42
N ALA A 356 15.67 -35.28 -1.82
CA ALA A 356 14.35 -34.89 -1.38
C ALA A 356 13.26 -35.83 -1.92
N PHE A 357 13.31 -36.27 -3.17
CA PHE A 357 12.37 -37.28 -3.70
C PHE A 357 12.46 -38.63 -2.98
N ARG A 358 13.66 -39.08 -2.63
CA ARG A 358 13.82 -40.29 -1.79
C ARG A 358 13.24 -40.08 -0.39
N ALA A 359 13.36 -38.87 0.17
CA ALA A 359 12.70 -38.55 1.44
C ALA A 359 11.17 -38.62 1.33
N VAL A 360 10.58 -38.16 0.21
CA VAL A 360 9.15 -38.35 -0.07
C VAL A 360 8.78 -39.84 -0.04
N LEU A 361 9.51 -40.69 -0.74
CA LEU A 361 9.21 -42.14 -0.80
C LEU A 361 9.38 -42.86 0.55
N ARG A 362 10.27 -42.37 1.43
CA ARG A 362 10.37 -42.89 2.81
C ARG A 362 9.15 -42.53 3.65
N LEU A 363 8.61 -41.33 3.49
CA LEU A 363 7.43 -40.85 4.22
C LEU A 363 6.13 -41.39 3.63
N GLN A 364 6.08 -41.58 2.31
CA GLN A 364 4.93 -42.07 1.54
C GLN A 364 5.41 -43.06 0.47
N PRO A 365 5.54 -44.35 0.81
CA PRO A 365 5.89 -45.38 -0.14
C PRO A 365 4.91 -45.39 -1.32
N GLY A 366 5.43 -45.51 -2.55
CA GLY A 366 4.61 -45.52 -3.76
C GLY A 366 4.18 -44.13 -4.29
N HIS A 367 4.68 -43.02 -3.73
CA HIS A 367 4.28 -41.68 -4.19
C HIS A 367 4.59 -41.46 -5.69
N PRO A 368 3.57 -41.30 -6.57
CA PRO A 368 3.72 -41.46 -8.01
C PRO A 368 4.60 -40.37 -8.66
N VAL A 369 4.59 -39.16 -8.12
CA VAL A 369 5.44 -38.06 -8.63
C VAL A 369 6.92 -38.32 -8.29
N ALA A 370 7.20 -38.86 -7.10
CA ALA A 370 8.57 -39.06 -6.64
C ALA A 370 9.20 -40.28 -7.35
N THR A 371 8.43 -41.36 -7.52
CA THR A 371 8.85 -42.55 -8.28
C THR A 371 9.19 -42.18 -9.73
N ARG A 372 8.29 -41.48 -10.43
CA ARG A 372 8.53 -41.06 -11.83
C ARG A 372 9.72 -40.12 -11.96
N ALA A 373 9.85 -39.15 -11.04
CA ALA A 373 10.94 -38.17 -11.09
C ALA A 373 12.32 -38.83 -10.90
N LEU A 374 12.45 -39.78 -9.97
CA LEU A 374 13.69 -40.52 -9.76
C LEU A 374 14.03 -41.42 -10.94
N ALA A 375 13.05 -42.15 -11.49
CA ALA A 375 13.26 -42.97 -12.68
C ALA A 375 13.77 -42.14 -13.88
N ALA A 376 13.15 -40.98 -14.12
CA ALA A 376 13.56 -40.06 -15.18
C ALA A 376 14.98 -39.50 -14.96
N GLN A 377 15.36 -39.18 -13.73
CA GLN A 377 16.72 -38.73 -13.40
C GLN A 377 17.75 -39.85 -13.64
N SER A 378 17.46 -41.08 -13.20
CA SER A 378 18.35 -42.23 -13.41
C SER A 378 18.58 -42.53 -14.90
N GLN A 379 17.53 -42.46 -15.72
CA GLN A 379 17.64 -42.66 -17.17
C GLN A 379 18.54 -41.59 -17.82
N LYS A 380 18.38 -40.32 -17.41
CA LYS A 380 19.19 -39.22 -17.94
C LYS A 380 20.66 -39.29 -17.50
N ASP A 381 20.91 -39.71 -16.27
CA ASP A 381 22.26 -39.91 -15.75
C ASP A 381 22.95 -41.09 -16.45
N PHE A 382 22.21 -42.18 -16.73
CA PHE A 382 22.71 -43.30 -17.53
C PHE A 382 23.09 -42.86 -18.95
N GLN A 383 22.22 -42.12 -19.65
CA GLN A 383 22.51 -41.57 -20.97
C GLN A 383 23.73 -40.65 -20.96
N THR A 384 23.86 -39.79 -19.94
CA THR A 384 24.98 -38.86 -19.81
C THR A 384 26.31 -39.61 -19.66
N ARG A 385 26.34 -40.64 -18.79
CA ARG A 385 27.53 -41.48 -18.60
C ARG A 385 27.90 -42.26 -19.86
N SER A 386 26.91 -42.85 -20.52
CA SER A 386 27.11 -43.58 -21.78
C SER A 386 27.71 -42.68 -22.87
N ASN A 387 27.20 -41.45 -23.03
CA ASN A 387 27.77 -40.48 -23.97
C ASN A 387 29.20 -40.05 -23.62
N GLN A 388 29.50 -39.84 -22.34
CA GLN A 388 30.86 -39.50 -21.90
C GLN A 388 31.84 -40.64 -22.18
N GLN A 389 31.45 -41.90 -21.94
CA GLN A 389 32.25 -43.06 -22.26
C GLN A 389 32.49 -43.20 -23.77
N LEU A 390 31.47 -42.96 -24.59
CA LEU A 390 31.60 -42.98 -26.04
C LEU A 390 32.57 -41.89 -26.53
N GLN A 391 32.46 -40.66 -26.02
CA GLN A 391 33.38 -39.59 -26.38
C GLN A 391 34.83 -39.86 -25.93
N HIS A 392 35.01 -40.45 -24.75
CA HIS A 392 36.32 -40.88 -24.29
C HIS A 392 36.90 -41.96 -25.22
N ALA A 393 36.11 -42.98 -25.58
CA ALA A 393 36.53 -44.02 -26.51
C ALA A 393 36.91 -43.46 -27.88
N LEU A 394 36.11 -42.53 -28.43
CA LEU A 394 36.41 -41.85 -29.69
C LEU A 394 37.71 -41.02 -29.61
N ARG A 395 37.95 -40.34 -28.48
CA ARG A 395 39.19 -39.56 -28.26
C ARG A 395 40.42 -40.48 -28.20
N VAL A 396 40.36 -41.57 -27.45
CA VAL A 396 41.44 -42.56 -27.37
C VAL A 396 41.69 -43.18 -28.75
N ALA A 397 40.65 -43.54 -29.49
CA ALA A 397 40.78 -44.07 -30.84
C ALA A 397 41.45 -43.07 -31.80
N SER A 398 41.08 -41.78 -31.73
CA SER A 398 41.68 -40.74 -32.57
C SER A 398 43.17 -40.48 -32.25
N GLN A 399 43.58 -40.59 -30.99
CA GLN A 399 44.99 -40.47 -30.59
C GLN A 399 45.83 -41.68 -31.01
N ALA A 400 45.25 -42.88 -31.00
CA ALA A 400 45.92 -44.08 -31.46
C ALA A 400 46.18 -44.10 -32.98
N ILE A 401 45.38 -43.38 -33.77
CA ILE A 401 45.57 -43.23 -35.21
C ILE A 401 46.75 -42.28 -35.52
N PHE A 402 46.95 -41.22 -34.73
CA PHE A 402 48.04 -40.25 -34.92
C PHE A 402 49.43 -40.71 -34.46
N LEU A 403 49.55 -41.85 -33.77
CA LEU A 403 50.82 -42.43 -33.32
C LEU A 403 51.34 -43.55 -34.25
N LYS A 404 50.66 -43.78 -35.37
CA LYS A 404 51.04 -44.78 -36.39
C LYS A 404 51.56 -44.19 -37.71
N ASP A 405 51.62 -42.86 -37.79
CA ASP A 405 52.40 -42.10 -38.77
C ASP A 405 53.65 -41.53 -38.07
#